data_AF-A0A524KI13-F1
#
_entry.id   AF-A0A524KI13-F1
#
_cell.length_a   1.000
_cell.length_b   1.000
_cell.length_c   1.000
_cell.angle_alpha   90.00
_cell.angle_beta   90.00
_cell.angle_gamma   90.00
#
_symmetry.space_group_name_H-M   'P 1'
#
loop_
_entity.id
_entity.type
_entity.pdbx_description
1 polymer ?
#
loop_
_entity_poly.entity_id
_entity_poly.type
_entity_poly.pdbx_seq_one_letter_code
_entity_poly.pdbx_strand_id
1 'polypeptide(L)'
;MRSFPIFVSFDGKPPLVVGGGELAAIKTRLLLKRAAIVDVAAETLAPELVKLVEAGQVTKVAPQPGIDQLRGRPLVIAATEDDAEDTRVSAIARALGVPVNVPDRPELCTFMLPAIVDRGEVTVAIGTSGAAPVLAQRLRAWLEQELHPRLDALAKLAGEFRGRVADKLPAGAPRRKFWEAVFEGAAAEAMLEGDELKARALIGEAIDKAAEGGASQGRVLLVGAGPGDPELLTMKAVRALKSADVIFYDRLVSEGVLDHARREAELIPVGKAKGAHSVPQSEINALLIARAKAGQTVVRLKGGDPFIFGRGGEGLEALRAEGIAIEIIPGVTAGIAAAASLQIPLTHRDVSHSVTFVSGHE
;
A
#
# COMPACT_ATOMS: atom_id res chain seq x y z
N MET A 1 -10.40 14.62 -12.56
CA MET A 1 -11.08 13.72 -11.61
C MET A 1 -10.06 13.22 -10.59
N ARG A 2 -10.43 13.11 -9.30
CA ARG A 2 -9.63 12.36 -8.32
C ARG A 2 -10.09 10.90 -8.40
N SER A 3 -9.22 9.99 -8.84
CA SER A 3 -9.54 8.56 -8.93
C SER A 3 -8.98 7.80 -7.73
N PHE A 4 -9.74 6.83 -7.20
CA PHE A 4 -9.27 5.90 -6.18
C PHE A 4 -9.00 4.54 -6.84
N PRO A 5 -7.78 3.98 -6.75
CA PRO A 5 -7.45 2.72 -7.38
C PRO A 5 -8.07 1.54 -6.62
N ILE A 6 -8.84 0.72 -7.31
CA ILE A 6 -9.43 -0.52 -6.79
C ILE A 6 -9.27 -1.65 -7.79
N PHE A 7 -9.21 -2.89 -7.29
CA PHE A 7 -9.37 -4.09 -8.11
C PHE A 7 -10.82 -4.58 -7.99
N VAL A 8 -11.44 -4.90 -9.12
CA VAL A 8 -12.84 -5.35 -9.20
C VAL A 8 -12.86 -6.84 -9.50
N SER A 9 -13.58 -7.63 -8.70
CA SER A 9 -13.86 -9.04 -9.00
C SER A 9 -15.09 -9.16 -9.91
N PHE A 10 -15.08 -10.16 -10.79
CA PHE A 10 -16.19 -10.50 -11.69
C PHE A 10 -16.97 -11.75 -11.21
N ASP A 11 -16.70 -12.24 -10.00
CA ASP A 11 -17.28 -13.48 -9.48
C ASP A 11 -18.81 -13.46 -9.52
N GLY A 12 -19.37 -14.34 -10.35
CA GLY A 12 -20.81 -14.56 -10.48
C GLY A 12 -21.55 -13.69 -11.50
N LYS A 13 -20.94 -12.64 -12.09
CA LYS A 13 -21.58 -11.83 -13.14
C LYS A 13 -20.60 -11.31 -14.21
N PRO A 14 -20.85 -11.57 -15.50
CA PRO A 14 -19.96 -11.10 -16.56
C PRO A 14 -20.02 -9.57 -16.72
N PRO A 15 -18.88 -8.89 -16.95
CA PRO A 15 -18.87 -7.50 -17.38
C PRO A 15 -19.52 -7.37 -18.77
N LEU A 16 -20.01 -6.17 -19.08
CA LEU A 16 -20.68 -5.89 -20.35
C LEU A 16 -19.83 -4.95 -21.21
N VAL A 17 -19.64 -5.31 -22.49
CA VAL A 17 -19.11 -4.44 -23.52
C VAL A 17 -20.24 -4.11 -24.51
N VAL A 18 -20.48 -2.83 -24.76
CA VAL A 18 -21.45 -2.37 -25.77
C VAL A 18 -20.66 -1.90 -26.99
N GLY A 19 -20.97 -2.46 -28.15
CA GLY A 19 -20.19 -2.28 -29.38
C GLY A 19 -19.57 -3.58 -29.86
N GLY A 20 -19.41 -3.70 -31.18
CA GLY A 20 -18.93 -4.91 -31.84
C GLY A 20 -17.72 -4.70 -32.75
N GLY A 21 -17.14 -3.50 -32.75
CA GLY A 21 -15.97 -3.17 -33.56
C GLY A 21 -14.63 -3.63 -32.97
N GLU A 22 -13.53 -3.21 -33.60
CA GLU A 22 -12.15 -3.52 -33.18
C GLU A 22 -11.85 -3.00 -31.76
N LEU A 23 -12.35 -1.80 -31.42
CA LEU A 23 -12.19 -1.24 -30.09
C LEU A 23 -12.86 -2.11 -29.03
N ALA A 24 -14.08 -2.58 -29.29
CA ALA A 24 -14.77 -3.51 -28.41
C ALA A 24 -14.01 -4.83 -28.26
N ALA A 25 -13.42 -5.37 -29.34
CA ALA A 25 -12.57 -6.56 -29.28
C ALA A 25 -11.36 -6.38 -28.35
N ILE A 26 -10.65 -5.26 -28.45
CA ILE A 26 -9.52 -4.91 -27.58
C ILE A 26 -9.94 -4.88 -26.10
N LYS A 27 -11.09 -4.27 -25.79
CA LYS A 27 -11.60 -4.17 -24.42
C LYS A 27 -12.09 -5.51 -23.88
N THR A 28 -12.75 -6.31 -24.71
CA THR A 28 -13.16 -7.68 -24.38
C THR A 28 -11.97 -8.56 -24.02
N ARG A 29 -10.89 -8.54 -24.83
CA ARG A 29 -9.66 -9.30 -24.54
C ARG A 29 -8.99 -8.86 -23.23
N LEU A 30 -9.04 -7.57 -22.90
CA LEU A 30 -8.54 -7.08 -21.62
C LEU A 30 -9.32 -7.67 -20.44
N LEU A 31 -10.66 -7.68 -20.54
CA LEU A 31 -11.54 -8.22 -19.50
C LEU A 31 -11.39 -9.75 -19.35
N LEU A 32 -11.23 -10.48 -20.45
CA LEU A 32 -11.05 -11.94 -20.46
C LEU A 32 -9.76 -12.42 -19.76
N LYS A 33 -8.81 -11.53 -19.45
CA LYS A 33 -7.67 -11.87 -18.60
C LYS A 33 -8.06 -12.23 -17.16
N ARG A 34 -9.26 -11.81 -16.72
CA ARG A 34 -9.77 -11.98 -15.35
C ARG A 34 -11.23 -12.43 -15.28
N ALA A 35 -12.01 -12.22 -16.34
CA ALA A 35 -13.37 -12.72 -16.47
C ALA A 35 -13.36 -14.07 -17.21
N ALA A 36 -14.14 -15.04 -16.72
CA ALA A 36 -14.36 -16.30 -17.44
C ALA A 36 -15.15 -16.08 -18.75
N ILE A 37 -16.14 -15.19 -18.70
CA ILE A 37 -17.01 -14.83 -19.82
C ILE A 37 -17.22 -13.31 -19.83
N VAL A 38 -17.34 -12.72 -21.01
CA VAL A 38 -17.73 -11.31 -21.21
C VAL A 38 -19.01 -11.26 -22.04
N ASP A 39 -19.96 -10.42 -21.64
CA ASP A 39 -21.16 -10.18 -22.45
C ASP A 39 -20.90 -9.04 -23.43
N VAL A 40 -21.29 -9.23 -24.70
CA VAL A 40 -21.12 -8.24 -25.76
C VAL A 40 -22.47 -7.89 -26.38
N ALA A 41 -22.87 -6.63 -26.25
CA ALA A 41 -24.07 -6.06 -26.85
C ALA A 41 -23.70 -5.38 -28.18
N ALA A 42 -24.00 -6.02 -29.30
CA ALA A 42 -23.76 -5.44 -30.62
C ALA A 42 -24.63 -6.09 -31.70
N GLU A 43 -24.94 -5.35 -32.76
CA GLU A 43 -25.69 -5.88 -33.90
C GLU A 43 -24.80 -6.81 -34.73
N THR A 44 -23.63 -6.31 -35.12
CA THR A 44 -22.57 -7.05 -35.82
C THR A 44 -21.33 -7.18 -34.94
N LEU A 45 -20.56 -8.26 -35.13
CA LEU A 45 -19.32 -8.52 -34.38
C LEU A 45 -18.12 -8.57 -35.34
N ALA A 46 -17.02 -7.94 -34.95
CA ALA A 46 -15.73 -8.07 -35.62
C ALA A 46 -15.25 -9.55 -35.59
N PRO A 47 -14.41 -9.97 -36.56
CA PRO A 47 -13.97 -11.37 -36.66
C PRO A 47 -13.33 -11.94 -35.39
N GLU A 48 -12.60 -11.13 -34.61
CA GLU A 48 -12.02 -11.56 -33.33
C GLU A 48 -13.11 -11.90 -32.30
N LEU A 49 -14.15 -11.06 -32.18
CA LEU A 49 -15.26 -11.31 -31.27
C LEU A 49 -16.07 -12.56 -31.65
N VAL A 50 -16.23 -12.83 -32.95
CA VAL A 50 -16.89 -14.06 -33.43
C VAL A 50 -16.12 -15.30 -32.95
N LYS A 51 -14.78 -15.32 -33.10
CA LYS A 51 -13.95 -16.42 -32.60
C LYS A 51 -14.06 -16.61 -31.08
N LEU A 52 -14.17 -15.52 -30.33
CA LEU A 52 -14.34 -15.58 -28.87
C LEU A 52 -15.72 -16.10 -28.46
N VAL A 53 -16.76 -15.85 -29.26
CA VAL A 53 -18.09 -16.47 -29.09
C VAL A 53 -18.01 -17.98 -29.34
N GLU A 54 -17.35 -18.39 -30.43
CA GLU A 54 -17.15 -19.81 -30.76
C GLU A 54 -16.35 -20.56 -29.68
N ALA A 55 -15.39 -19.89 -29.06
CA ALA A 55 -14.61 -20.41 -27.94
C ALA A 55 -15.38 -20.43 -26.59
N GLY A 56 -16.63 -19.96 -26.55
CA GLY A 56 -17.44 -19.90 -25.33
C GLY A 56 -17.00 -18.85 -24.32
N GLN A 57 -16.14 -17.90 -24.73
CA GLN A 57 -15.61 -16.84 -23.86
C GLN A 57 -16.44 -15.55 -23.95
N VAL A 58 -17.27 -15.40 -24.99
CA VAL A 58 -18.16 -14.25 -25.16
C VAL A 58 -19.60 -14.71 -25.31
N THR A 59 -20.52 -14.05 -24.60
CA THR A 59 -21.96 -14.22 -24.81
C THR A 59 -22.51 -12.99 -25.52
N LYS A 60 -23.09 -13.17 -26.71
CA LYS A 60 -23.76 -12.08 -27.42
C LYS A 60 -25.11 -11.78 -26.76
N VAL A 61 -25.36 -10.52 -26.44
CA VAL A 61 -26.63 -10.04 -25.88
C VAL A 61 -27.29 -9.01 -26.81
N ALA A 62 -28.49 -8.53 -26.46
CA ALA A 62 -29.23 -7.56 -27.26
C ALA A 62 -28.40 -6.29 -27.56
N PRO A 63 -28.41 -5.78 -28.80
CA PRO A 63 -27.48 -4.76 -29.30
C PRO A 63 -27.61 -3.39 -28.64
N GLN A 64 -28.81 -3.05 -28.15
CA GLN A 64 -29.09 -1.80 -27.42
C GLN A 64 -29.53 -2.15 -26.00
N PRO A 65 -28.58 -2.34 -25.08
CA PRO A 65 -28.92 -2.80 -23.75
C PRO A 65 -29.64 -1.67 -22.98
N GLY A 66 -30.72 -2.04 -22.29
CA GLY A 66 -31.50 -1.16 -21.43
C GLY A 66 -31.14 -1.31 -19.97
N ILE A 67 -32.01 -0.80 -19.09
CA ILE A 67 -31.81 -0.82 -17.64
C ILE A 67 -31.60 -2.24 -17.11
N ASP A 68 -32.39 -3.21 -17.58
CA ASP A 68 -32.34 -4.57 -17.04
C ASP A 68 -31.06 -5.32 -17.43
N GLN A 69 -30.50 -5.05 -18.61
CA GLN A 69 -29.22 -5.65 -19.02
C GLN A 69 -28.01 -5.02 -18.32
N LEU A 70 -28.09 -3.74 -17.94
CA LEU A 70 -27.01 -3.03 -17.24
C LEU A 70 -27.05 -3.25 -15.72
N ARG A 71 -28.25 -3.47 -15.15
CA ARG A 71 -28.43 -3.55 -13.70
C ARG A 71 -27.58 -4.67 -13.08
N GLY A 72 -26.76 -4.27 -12.10
CA GLY A 72 -25.96 -5.20 -11.31
C GLY A 72 -24.79 -5.83 -12.07
N ARG A 73 -24.41 -5.30 -13.24
CA ARG A 73 -23.13 -5.61 -13.89
C ARG A 73 -21.97 -5.09 -13.05
N PRO A 74 -20.82 -5.78 -13.00
CA PRO A 74 -19.65 -5.30 -12.27
C PRO A 74 -19.06 -4.03 -12.88
N LEU A 75 -19.07 -3.94 -14.22
CA LEU A 75 -18.72 -2.75 -14.99
C LEU A 75 -19.31 -2.84 -16.41
N VAL A 76 -19.36 -1.70 -17.08
CA VAL A 76 -19.76 -1.55 -18.49
C VAL A 76 -18.67 -0.78 -19.24
N ILE A 77 -18.35 -1.23 -20.45
CA ILE A 77 -17.53 -0.46 -21.41
C ILE A 77 -18.40 -0.16 -22.62
N ALA A 78 -18.68 1.11 -22.89
CA ALA A 78 -19.36 1.54 -24.10
C ALA A 78 -18.31 1.92 -25.14
N ALA A 79 -18.16 1.08 -26.16
CA ALA A 79 -17.18 1.19 -27.23
C ALA A 79 -17.88 0.97 -28.57
N THR A 80 -19.01 1.67 -28.76
CA THR A 80 -19.80 1.58 -30.00
C THR A 80 -19.26 2.47 -31.11
N GLU A 81 -18.47 3.49 -30.75
CA GLU A 81 -18.02 4.57 -31.64
C GLU A 81 -19.19 5.43 -32.18
N ASP A 82 -20.40 5.26 -31.62
CA ASP A 82 -21.57 6.10 -31.83
C ASP A 82 -21.80 6.97 -30.59
N ASP A 83 -21.62 8.29 -30.75
CA ASP A 83 -21.73 9.28 -29.68
C ASP A 83 -23.10 9.25 -28.98
N ALA A 84 -24.19 9.01 -29.72
CA ALA A 84 -25.53 8.99 -29.14
C ALA A 84 -25.74 7.75 -28.27
N GLU A 85 -25.29 6.60 -28.75
CA GLU A 85 -25.41 5.32 -28.06
C GLU A 85 -24.48 5.25 -26.84
N ASP A 86 -23.22 5.66 -26.97
CA ASP A 86 -22.27 5.69 -25.85
C ASP A 86 -22.72 6.65 -24.74
N THR A 87 -23.31 7.80 -25.11
CA THR A 87 -23.93 8.74 -24.16
C THR A 87 -25.13 8.10 -23.45
N ARG A 88 -25.99 7.40 -24.20
CA ARG A 88 -27.16 6.70 -23.64
C ARG A 88 -26.75 5.62 -22.64
N VAL A 89 -25.78 4.77 -23.00
CA VAL A 89 -25.25 3.71 -22.13
C VAL A 89 -24.61 4.29 -20.88
N SER A 90 -23.79 5.35 -21.02
CA SER A 90 -23.19 6.06 -19.89
C SER A 90 -24.24 6.62 -18.93
N ALA A 91 -25.28 7.28 -19.44
CA ALA A 91 -26.36 7.85 -18.63
C ALA A 91 -27.11 6.76 -17.84
N ILE A 92 -27.45 5.63 -18.48
CA ILE A 92 -28.12 4.51 -17.81
C ILE A 92 -27.22 3.90 -16.73
N ALA A 93 -25.95 3.63 -17.04
CA ALA A 93 -25.02 3.04 -16.09
C ALA A 93 -24.81 3.94 -14.87
N ARG A 94 -24.66 5.25 -15.08
CA ARG A 94 -24.57 6.27 -14.01
C ARG A 94 -25.80 6.28 -13.12
N ALA A 95 -26.99 6.26 -13.73
CA ALA A 95 -28.26 6.21 -12.98
C ALA A 95 -28.41 4.95 -12.12
N LEU A 96 -27.79 3.83 -12.54
CA LEU A 96 -27.81 2.56 -11.81
C LEU A 96 -26.64 2.37 -10.83
N GLY A 97 -25.70 3.33 -10.76
CA GLY A 97 -24.47 3.18 -9.96
C GLY A 97 -23.50 2.13 -10.51
N VAL A 98 -23.63 1.76 -11.78
CA VAL A 98 -22.75 0.79 -12.45
C VAL A 98 -21.51 1.52 -12.99
N PRO A 99 -20.29 1.06 -12.69
CA PRO A 99 -19.08 1.65 -13.25
C PRO A 99 -19.11 1.59 -14.79
N VAL A 100 -18.90 2.73 -15.45
CA VAL A 100 -18.89 2.83 -16.91
C VAL A 100 -17.61 3.51 -17.40
N ASN A 101 -17.05 2.95 -18.47
CA ASN A 101 -15.96 3.54 -19.23
C ASN A 101 -16.41 3.73 -20.67
N VAL A 102 -16.16 4.92 -21.21
CA VAL A 102 -16.35 5.25 -22.62
C VAL A 102 -14.97 5.69 -23.15
N PRO A 103 -14.32 4.91 -24.03
CA PRO A 103 -13.03 5.27 -24.58
C PRO A 103 -13.04 6.67 -25.20
N ASP A 104 -11.94 7.41 -25.01
CA ASP A 104 -11.74 8.76 -25.54
C ASP A 104 -12.76 9.84 -25.09
N ARG A 105 -13.69 9.49 -24.19
CA ARG A 105 -14.75 10.37 -23.63
C ARG A 105 -14.70 10.38 -22.09
N PRO A 106 -13.69 11.00 -21.47
CA PRO A 106 -13.52 11.00 -20.00
C PRO A 106 -14.72 11.60 -19.25
N GLU A 107 -15.44 12.56 -19.85
CA GLU A 107 -16.66 13.17 -19.32
C GLU A 107 -17.85 12.21 -19.24
N LEU A 108 -17.81 11.09 -19.95
CA LEU A 108 -18.80 10.01 -19.92
C LEU A 108 -18.37 8.83 -19.02
N CYS A 109 -17.14 8.85 -18.50
CA CYS A 109 -16.62 7.80 -17.63
C CYS A 109 -17.02 8.01 -16.16
N THR A 110 -17.14 6.92 -15.41
CA THR A 110 -17.10 6.93 -13.92
C THR A 110 -15.85 6.22 -13.39
N PHE A 111 -15.13 5.48 -14.23
CA PHE A 111 -13.81 4.96 -13.94
C PHE A 111 -12.89 5.03 -15.18
N MET A 112 -11.58 4.98 -14.93
CA MET A 112 -10.56 4.94 -15.97
C MET A 112 -9.90 3.56 -16.01
N LEU A 113 -9.62 3.05 -17.21
CA LEU A 113 -8.80 1.86 -17.38
C LEU A 113 -7.31 2.23 -17.20
N PRO A 114 -6.60 1.65 -16.23
CA PRO A 114 -5.18 1.93 -16.01
C PRO A 114 -4.31 1.20 -17.04
N ALA A 115 -3.05 1.59 -17.13
CA ALA A 115 -2.03 0.72 -17.72
C ALA A 115 -1.77 -0.44 -16.74
N ILE A 116 -1.77 -1.67 -17.23
CA ILE A 116 -1.71 -2.88 -16.38
C ILE A 116 -0.44 -3.67 -16.69
N VAL A 117 0.32 -3.99 -15.65
CA VAL A 117 1.37 -5.02 -15.69
C VAL A 117 0.78 -6.27 -15.05
N ASP A 118 0.74 -7.35 -15.83
CA ASP A 118 0.16 -8.63 -15.43
C ASP A 118 1.27 -9.67 -15.19
N ARG A 119 1.33 -10.21 -13.98
CA ARG A 119 2.17 -11.34 -13.55
C ARG A 119 1.30 -12.38 -12.84
N GLY A 120 0.12 -12.66 -13.39
CA GLY A 120 -0.85 -13.60 -12.81
C GLY A 120 -1.45 -13.04 -11.52
N GLU A 121 -1.28 -13.75 -10.40
CA GLU A 121 -1.74 -13.30 -9.07
C GLU A 121 -1.16 -11.93 -8.65
N VAL A 122 -0.01 -11.54 -9.20
CA VAL A 122 0.58 -10.21 -8.97
C VAL A 122 0.19 -9.29 -10.13
N THR A 123 -0.60 -8.26 -9.83
CA THR A 123 -1.04 -7.27 -10.84
C THR A 123 -0.70 -5.86 -10.36
N VAL A 124 -0.13 -5.03 -11.24
CA VAL A 124 0.10 -3.61 -10.98
C VAL A 124 -0.75 -2.77 -11.93
N ALA A 125 -1.51 -1.83 -11.36
CA ALA A 125 -2.30 -0.86 -12.09
C ALA A 125 -1.68 0.53 -11.97
N ILE A 126 -1.39 1.17 -13.11
CA ILE A 126 -0.80 2.50 -13.20
C ILE A 126 -1.83 3.48 -13.74
N GLY A 127 -2.21 4.45 -12.93
CA GLY A 127 -3.13 5.52 -13.31
C GLY A 127 -2.44 6.88 -13.26
N THR A 128 -2.65 7.71 -14.29
CA THR A 128 -2.20 9.11 -14.33
C THR A 128 -3.37 10.11 -14.26
N SER A 129 -4.54 9.64 -13.80
CA SER A 129 -5.80 10.41 -13.78
C SER A 129 -6.14 11.05 -15.14
N GLY A 130 -5.69 10.44 -16.24
CA GLY A 130 -5.85 10.95 -17.61
C GLY A 130 -4.85 12.03 -18.04
N ALA A 131 -4.00 12.53 -17.14
CA ALA A 131 -3.10 13.65 -17.44
C ALA A 131 -1.90 13.29 -18.33
N ALA A 132 -1.40 12.04 -18.24
CA ALA A 132 -0.20 11.63 -18.95
C ALA A 132 -0.25 10.14 -19.36
N PRO A 133 -0.96 9.79 -20.45
CA PRO A 133 -1.03 8.40 -20.93
C PRO A 133 0.34 7.81 -21.32
N VAL A 134 1.21 8.62 -21.93
CA VAL A 134 2.57 8.21 -22.34
C VAL A 134 3.44 7.87 -21.12
N LEU A 135 3.32 8.63 -20.03
CA LEU A 135 4.04 8.34 -18.79
C LEU A 135 3.58 7.00 -18.18
N ALA A 136 2.27 6.72 -18.19
CA ALA A 136 1.72 5.46 -17.73
C ALA A 136 2.27 4.27 -18.53
N GLN A 137 2.39 4.42 -19.87
CA GLN A 137 3.01 3.40 -20.73
C GLN A 137 4.50 3.20 -20.44
N ARG A 138 5.25 4.28 -20.19
CA ARG A 138 6.68 4.19 -19.83
C ARG A 138 6.89 3.48 -18.50
N LEU A 139 6.07 3.80 -17.49
CA LEU A 139 6.10 3.11 -16.19
C LEU A 139 5.72 1.63 -16.32
N ARG A 140 4.73 1.32 -17.17
CA ARG A 140 4.34 -0.06 -17.49
C ARG A 140 5.52 -0.84 -18.07
N ALA A 141 6.17 -0.29 -19.10
CA ALA A 141 7.30 -0.92 -19.76
C ALA A 141 8.48 -1.16 -18.81
N TRP A 142 8.79 -0.18 -17.94
CA TRP A 142 9.82 -0.33 -16.92
C TRP A 142 9.49 -1.45 -15.93
N LEU A 143 8.28 -1.45 -15.36
CA LEU A 143 7.85 -2.51 -14.44
C LEU A 143 7.76 -3.88 -15.11
N GLU A 144 7.42 -3.95 -16.40
CA GLU A 144 7.46 -5.20 -17.16
C GLU A 144 8.88 -5.76 -17.31
N GLN A 145 9.93 -4.95 -17.18
CA GLN A 145 11.32 -5.39 -17.20
C GLN A 145 11.82 -5.79 -15.81
N GLU A 146 11.44 -5.03 -14.78
CA GLU A 146 11.90 -5.27 -13.40
C GLU A 146 11.18 -6.43 -12.70
N LEU A 147 9.88 -6.63 -12.98
CA LEU A 147 9.11 -7.65 -12.29
C LEU A 147 9.39 -9.06 -12.82
N HIS A 148 9.92 -9.90 -11.94
CA HIS A 148 10.29 -11.28 -12.25
C HIS A 148 9.12 -12.08 -12.86
N PRO A 149 9.31 -12.84 -13.95
CA PRO A 149 8.23 -13.56 -14.64
C PRO A 149 7.50 -14.60 -13.77
N ARG A 150 8.19 -15.19 -12.80
CA ARG A 150 7.67 -16.24 -11.89
C ARG A 150 6.97 -15.71 -10.63
N LEU A 151 6.67 -14.41 -10.55
CA LEU A 151 5.94 -13.84 -9.40
C LEU A 151 4.57 -14.48 -9.17
N ASP A 152 3.88 -14.89 -10.25
CA ASP A 152 2.63 -15.65 -10.17
C ASP A 152 2.80 -16.92 -9.31
N ALA A 153 3.86 -17.67 -9.57
CA ALA A 153 4.13 -18.94 -8.92
C ALA A 153 4.50 -18.73 -7.43
N LEU A 154 5.29 -17.69 -7.12
CA LEU A 154 5.60 -17.32 -5.74
C LEU A 154 4.36 -16.90 -4.95
N ALA A 155 3.47 -16.11 -5.56
CA ALA A 155 2.22 -15.67 -4.92
C ALA A 155 1.27 -16.85 -4.67
N LYS A 156 1.13 -17.77 -5.64
CA LYS A 156 0.33 -19.01 -5.47
C LYS A 156 0.88 -19.89 -4.35
N LEU A 157 2.21 -20.07 -4.32
CA LEU A 157 2.88 -20.83 -3.26
C LEU A 157 2.60 -20.21 -1.87
N ALA A 158 2.69 -18.89 -1.74
CA ALA A 158 2.35 -18.22 -0.48
C ALA A 158 0.87 -18.44 -0.09
N GLY A 159 -0.04 -18.44 -1.07
CA GLY A 159 -1.45 -18.77 -0.90
C GLY A 159 -1.68 -20.18 -0.33
N GLU A 160 -0.97 -21.19 -0.86
CA GLU A 160 -1.04 -22.58 -0.40
C GLU A 160 -0.63 -22.73 1.07
N PHE A 161 0.39 -22.00 1.53
CA PHE A 161 0.91 -22.09 2.89
C PHE A 161 0.19 -21.17 3.90
N ARG A 162 -0.69 -20.26 3.44
CA ARG A 162 -1.40 -19.30 4.29
C ARG A 162 -2.17 -19.96 5.43
N GLY A 163 -2.82 -21.10 5.18
CA GLY A 163 -3.54 -21.87 6.20
C GLY A 163 -2.61 -22.37 7.30
N ARG A 164 -1.53 -23.07 6.92
CA ARG A 164 -0.53 -23.60 7.87
C ARG A 164 0.12 -22.52 8.72
N VAL A 165 0.43 -21.36 8.11
CA VAL A 165 0.95 -20.19 8.83
C VAL A 165 -0.08 -19.64 9.82
N ALA A 166 -1.36 -19.61 9.44
CA ALA A 166 -2.41 -19.15 10.32
C ALA A 166 -2.64 -20.07 11.52
N ASP A 167 -2.47 -21.38 11.34
CA ASP A 167 -2.62 -22.37 12.41
C ASP A 167 -1.48 -22.29 13.43
N LYS A 168 -0.25 -22.01 12.98
CA LYS A 168 0.95 -22.04 13.83
C LYS A 168 1.36 -20.68 14.40
N LEU A 169 1.04 -19.57 13.73
CA LEU A 169 1.49 -18.24 14.14
C LEU A 169 0.32 -17.32 14.52
N PRO A 170 0.46 -16.48 15.57
CA PRO A 170 -0.55 -15.48 15.93
C PRO A 170 -0.77 -14.46 14.81
N ALA A 171 -2.00 -13.95 14.69
CA ALA A 171 -2.34 -12.94 13.70
C ALA A 171 -1.58 -11.61 13.91
N GLY A 172 -1.47 -10.81 12.84
CA GLY A 172 -0.81 -9.50 12.88
C GLY A 172 0.70 -9.59 12.64
N ALA A 173 1.48 -8.97 13.52
CA ALA A 173 2.92 -8.78 13.35
C ALA A 173 3.73 -10.08 13.12
N PRO A 174 3.47 -11.20 13.83
CA PRO A 174 4.23 -12.44 13.63
C PRO A 174 4.09 -13.01 12.22
N ARG A 175 2.86 -13.15 11.71
CA ARG A 175 2.60 -13.62 10.33
C ARG A 175 3.19 -12.69 9.29
N ARG A 176 3.14 -11.37 9.52
CA ARG A 176 3.72 -10.38 8.61
C ARG A 176 5.24 -10.53 8.51
N LYS A 177 5.93 -10.52 9.65
CA LYS A 177 7.40 -10.69 9.70
C LYS A 177 7.83 -12.02 9.08
N PHE A 178 7.05 -13.09 9.29
CA PHE A 178 7.27 -14.37 8.64
C PHE A 178 7.24 -14.24 7.11
N TRP A 179 6.19 -13.64 6.55
CA TRP A 179 6.07 -13.47 5.10
C TRP A 179 7.12 -12.51 4.52
N GLU A 180 7.44 -11.42 5.22
CA GLU A 180 8.56 -10.53 4.84
C GLU A 180 9.86 -11.33 4.73
N ALA A 181 10.20 -12.15 5.74
CA ALA A 181 11.41 -12.98 5.72
C ALA A 181 11.38 -14.07 4.62
N VAL A 182 10.21 -14.63 4.30
CA VAL A 182 10.06 -15.60 3.21
C VAL A 182 10.28 -14.93 1.85
N PHE A 183 9.70 -13.75 1.63
CA PHE A 183 9.79 -13.02 0.35
C PHE A 183 11.14 -12.36 0.11
N GLU A 184 11.89 -12.03 1.17
CA GLU A 184 13.24 -11.47 1.10
C GLU A 184 14.35 -12.54 1.20
N GLY A 185 14.00 -13.81 1.36
CA GLY A 185 14.93 -14.88 1.67
C GLY A 185 15.06 -15.98 0.60
N ALA A 186 15.83 -17.02 0.96
CA ALA A 186 16.16 -18.14 0.08
C ALA A 186 14.95 -18.92 -0.47
N ALA A 187 13.80 -18.87 0.22
CA ALA A 187 12.57 -19.51 -0.26
C ALA A 187 12.03 -18.82 -1.51
N ALA A 188 12.00 -17.48 -1.52
CA ALA A 188 11.60 -16.72 -2.70
C ALA A 188 12.64 -16.87 -3.82
N GLU A 189 13.93 -16.77 -3.52
CA GLU A 189 15.00 -16.98 -4.51
C GLU A 189 14.85 -18.32 -5.23
N ALA A 190 14.72 -19.42 -4.47
CA ALA A 190 14.53 -20.76 -5.04
C ALA A 190 13.29 -20.83 -5.95
N MET A 191 12.18 -20.20 -5.55
CA MET A 191 10.95 -20.20 -6.34
C MET A 191 11.07 -19.40 -7.63
N LEU A 192 11.77 -18.26 -7.57
CA LEU A 192 12.02 -17.39 -8.73
C LEU A 192 13.04 -18.04 -9.68
N GLU A 193 13.97 -18.85 -9.20
CA GLU A 193 14.87 -19.67 -10.05
C GLU A 193 14.18 -20.91 -10.63
N GLY A 194 13.03 -21.31 -10.07
CA GLY A 194 12.22 -22.43 -10.53
C GLY A 194 12.41 -23.74 -9.77
N ASP A 195 13.13 -23.72 -8.66
CA ASP A 195 13.25 -24.85 -7.73
C ASP A 195 12.09 -24.85 -6.72
N GLU A 196 10.92 -25.30 -7.18
CA GLU A 196 9.69 -25.32 -6.39
C GLU A 196 9.75 -26.26 -5.19
N LEU A 197 10.49 -27.36 -5.31
CA LEU A 197 10.65 -28.34 -4.23
C LEU A 197 11.44 -27.74 -3.07
N LYS A 198 12.57 -27.08 -3.37
CA LYS A 198 13.38 -26.39 -2.38
C LYS A 198 12.62 -25.24 -1.74
N ALA A 199 11.91 -24.43 -2.54
CA ALA A 199 11.09 -23.33 -2.01
C ALA A 199 10.04 -23.82 -1.00
N ARG A 200 9.32 -24.90 -1.33
CA ARG A 200 8.34 -25.53 -0.44
C ARG A 200 8.96 -26.06 0.85
N ALA A 201 10.12 -26.72 0.77
CA ALA A 201 10.85 -27.21 1.93
C ALA A 201 11.27 -26.05 2.85
N LEU A 202 11.87 -24.99 2.30
CA LEU A 202 12.32 -23.82 3.04
C LEU A 202 11.18 -23.09 3.75
N ILE A 203 10.01 -22.94 3.11
CA ILE A 203 8.82 -22.35 3.78
C ILE A 203 8.35 -23.26 4.91
N GLY A 204 8.32 -24.58 4.71
CA GLY A 204 7.96 -25.55 5.75
C GLY A 204 8.86 -25.44 6.98
N GLU A 205 10.18 -25.48 6.78
CA GLU A 205 11.18 -25.33 7.83
C GLU A 205 11.07 -23.98 8.54
N ALA A 206 10.84 -22.89 7.79
CA ALA A 206 10.67 -21.56 8.36
C ALA A 206 9.42 -21.48 9.27
N ILE A 207 8.32 -22.16 8.89
CA ILE A 207 7.11 -22.23 9.71
C ILE A 207 7.38 -22.97 11.02
N ASP A 208 8.06 -24.11 10.94
CA ASP A 208 8.36 -24.95 12.10
C ASP A 208 9.28 -24.20 13.07
N LYS A 209 10.34 -23.58 12.55
CA LYS A 209 11.24 -22.71 13.32
C LYS A 209 10.52 -21.52 13.96
N ALA A 210 9.60 -20.88 13.23
CA ALA A 210 8.84 -19.75 13.76
C ALA A 210 7.86 -20.17 14.86
N ALA A 211 7.33 -21.39 14.80
CA ALA A 211 6.46 -21.95 15.84
C ALA A 211 7.24 -22.31 17.11
N GLU A 212 8.46 -22.84 16.96
CA GLU A 212 9.36 -23.18 18.06
C GLU A 212 9.95 -21.96 18.77
N GLY A 213 10.17 -20.87 18.04
CA GLY A 213 10.85 -19.65 18.52
C GLY A 213 10.10 -18.82 19.57
N GLY A 214 8.91 -19.25 20.01
CA GLY A 214 8.02 -18.46 20.87
C GLY A 214 7.57 -17.16 20.20
N ALA A 215 6.58 -16.47 20.79
CA ALA A 215 6.24 -15.13 20.31
C ALA A 215 7.45 -14.22 20.53
N SER A 216 8.11 -13.78 19.45
CA SER A 216 9.22 -12.83 19.56
C SER A 216 8.73 -11.62 20.35
N GLN A 217 9.38 -11.31 21.48
CA GLN A 217 9.06 -10.11 22.24
C GLN A 217 9.16 -8.90 21.30
N GLY A 218 8.15 -8.04 21.32
CA GLY A 218 8.15 -6.83 20.52
C GLY A 218 9.27 -5.89 20.96
N ARG A 219 9.43 -4.81 20.21
CA ARG A 219 10.49 -3.83 20.45
C ARG A 219 9.93 -2.42 20.43
N VAL A 220 10.57 -1.52 21.15
CA VAL A 220 10.27 -0.09 21.12
C VAL A 220 11.39 0.66 20.40
N LEU A 221 11.03 1.40 19.36
CA LEU A 221 11.90 2.28 18.61
C LEU A 221 11.61 3.73 19.03
N LEU A 222 12.55 4.39 19.69
CA LEU A 222 12.45 5.80 20.04
C LEU A 222 13.06 6.63 18.90
N VAL A 223 12.23 7.33 18.14
CA VAL A 223 12.62 7.90 16.85
C VAL A 223 12.51 9.43 16.87
N GLY A 224 13.58 10.10 16.47
CA GLY A 224 13.58 11.53 16.17
C GLY A 224 12.95 11.81 14.82
N ALA A 225 11.88 12.62 14.82
CA ALA A 225 11.15 13.05 13.64
C ALA A 225 11.83 14.22 12.90
N GLY A 226 12.88 14.81 13.47
CA GLY A 226 13.46 16.03 12.94
C GLY A 226 12.60 17.27 13.25
N PRO A 227 12.97 18.45 12.73
CA PRO A 227 12.33 19.72 13.06
C PRO A 227 10.96 19.94 12.41
N GLY A 228 10.53 19.04 11.51
CA GLY A 228 9.23 19.09 10.83
C GLY A 228 9.30 18.76 9.35
N ASP A 229 10.40 19.09 8.67
CA ASP A 229 10.62 18.73 7.26
C ASP A 229 10.86 17.22 7.12
N PRO A 230 10.03 16.49 6.33
CA PRO A 230 10.22 15.05 6.11
C PRO A 230 11.57 14.68 5.49
N GLU A 231 12.20 15.58 4.72
CA GLU A 231 13.53 15.34 4.14
C GLU A 231 14.66 15.34 5.18
N LEU A 232 14.39 15.86 6.39
CA LEU A 232 15.31 15.82 7.53
C LEU A 232 15.14 14.57 8.39
N LEU A 233 14.27 13.63 7.99
CA LEU A 233 14.25 12.29 8.59
C LEU A 233 15.52 11.54 8.24
N THR A 234 16.09 10.85 9.22
CA THR A 234 17.16 9.91 8.93
C THR A 234 16.61 8.71 8.15
N MET A 235 17.41 8.11 7.28
CA MET A 235 17.03 6.87 6.57
C MET A 235 16.60 5.75 7.54
N LYS A 236 17.17 5.74 8.75
CA LYS A 236 16.80 4.79 9.81
C LYS A 236 15.43 5.11 10.41
N ALA A 237 15.08 6.38 10.59
CA ALA A 237 13.74 6.79 11.03
C ALA A 237 12.68 6.38 10.00
N VAL A 238 12.92 6.60 8.70
CA VAL A 238 12.00 6.17 7.63
C VAL A 238 11.79 4.65 7.66
N ARG A 239 12.87 3.86 7.82
CA ARG A 239 12.75 2.40 7.97
C ARG A 239 11.95 2.00 9.21
N ALA A 240 12.15 2.69 10.34
CA ALA A 240 11.40 2.45 11.56
C ALA A 240 9.89 2.69 11.36
N LEU A 241 9.51 3.82 10.77
CA LEU A 241 8.12 4.18 10.47
C LEU A 241 7.44 3.17 9.55
N LYS A 242 8.14 2.68 8.52
CA LYS A 242 7.64 1.65 7.60
C LYS A 242 7.48 0.26 8.25
N SER A 243 8.26 -0.03 9.29
CA SER A 243 8.22 -1.32 9.99
C SER A 243 7.20 -1.37 11.14
N ALA A 244 6.70 -0.21 11.57
CA ALA A 244 5.90 -0.06 12.78
C ALA A 244 4.53 -0.72 12.67
N ASP A 245 4.13 -1.39 13.75
CA ASP A 245 2.75 -1.84 13.95
C ASP A 245 1.89 -0.72 14.56
N VAL A 246 2.49 0.08 15.45
CA VAL A 246 1.86 1.21 16.12
C VAL A 246 2.87 2.35 16.29
N ILE A 247 2.42 3.58 16.09
CA ILE A 247 3.23 4.80 16.19
C ILE A 247 2.57 5.75 17.19
N PHE A 248 3.24 5.95 18.32
CA PHE A 248 2.88 6.97 19.30
C PHE A 248 3.62 8.26 18.99
N TYR A 249 2.91 9.30 18.55
CA TYR A 249 3.54 10.53 18.08
C TYR A 249 3.13 11.76 18.89
N ASP A 250 4.07 12.70 19.02
CA ASP A 250 3.83 14.00 19.63
C ASP A 250 3.24 14.99 18.62
N ARG A 251 2.56 16.03 19.13
CA ARG A 251 1.95 17.08 18.28
C ARG A 251 2.95 17.81 17.38
N LEU A 252 4.23 17.85 17.75
CA LEU A 252 5.28 18.53 16.98
C LEU A 252 5.68 17.77 15.70
N VAL A 253 5.16 16.56 15.49
CA VAL A 253 5.38 15.78 14.27
C VAL A 253 4.43 16.29 13.19
N SER A 254 4.98 16.59 12.01
CA SER A 254 4.22 17.04 10.85
C SER A 254 3.51 15.88 10.14
N GLU A 255 2.44 16.17 9.39
CA GLU A 255 1.73 15.16 8.59
C GLU A 255 2.65 14.49 7.56
N GLY A 256 3.52 15.25 6.89
CA GLY A 256 4.46 14.69 5.92
C GLY A 256 5.45 13.67 6.50
N VAL A 257 5.77 13.75 7.79
CA VAL A 257 6.55 12.71 8.47
C VAL A 257 5.70 11.45 8.68
N LEU A 258 4.42 11.60 9.03
CA LEU A 258 3.49 10.49 9.24
C LEU A 258 3.12 9.79 7.93
N ASP A 259 3.21 10.44 6.78
CA ASP A 259 3.01 9.82 5.46
C ASP A 259 4.02 8.71 5.15
N HIS A 260 5.17 8.68 5.85
CA HIS A 260 6.14 7.58 5.78
C HIS A 260 5.76 6.37 6.64
N ALA A 261 4.74 6.49 7.49
CA ALA A 261 4.21 5.38 8.25
C ALA A 261 3.64 4.31 7.32
N ARG A 262 3.75 3.05 7.75
CA ARG A 262 3.03 1.96 7.11
C ARG A 262 1.52 2.25 7.14
N ARG A 263 0.82 2.00 6.04
CA ARG A 263 -0.62 2.31 5.88
C ARG A 263 -1.51 1.61 6.91
N GLU A 264 -1.13 0.40 7.35
CA GLU A 264 -1.84 -0.36 8.37
C GLU A 264 -1.33 -0.10 9.80
N ALA A 265 -0.36 0.80 10.00
CA ALA A 265 0.10 1.15 11.34
C ALA A 265 -0.97 1.94 12.08
N GLU A 266 -1.19 1.59 13.35
CA GLU A 266 -2.05 2.37 14.24
C GLU A 266 -1.33 3.66 14.63
N LEU A 267 -1.91 4.83 14.31
CA LEU A 267 -1.34 6.13 14.65
C LEU A 267 -2.02 6.69 15.90
N ILE A 268 -1.28 6.80 17.00
CA ILE A 268 -1.80 7.24 18.30
C ILE A 268 -1.18 8.58 18.70
N PRO A 269 -1.93 9.69 18.68
CA PRO A 269 -1.45 10.97 19.18
C PRO A 269 -1.38 10.94 20.71
N VAL A 270 -0.23 11.33 21.28
CA VAL A 270 -0.02 11.40 22.75
C VAL A 270 0.40 12.78 23.25
N GLY A 271 0.41 13.79 22.37
CA GLY A 271 0.72 15.19 22.71
C GLY A 271 -0.49 16.00 23.22
N LYS A 272 -0.24 17.14 23.89
CA LYS A 272 -1.27 18.06 24.40
C LYS A 272 -2.09 18.73 23.27
N ALA A 273 -3.41 18.69 23.34
CA ALA A 273 -4.29 19.66 22.67
C ALA A 273 -4.50 20.89 23.58
N LYS A 274 -4.65 22.10 23.01
CA LYS A 274 -5.05 23.28 23.81
C LYS A 274 -6.41 23.00 24.44
N GLY A 275 -6.45 22.85 25.77
CA GLY A 275 -7.67 22.62 26.55
C GLY A 275 -7.98 21.17 26.94
N ALA A 276 -7.15 20.18 26.59
CA ALA A 276 -7.34 18.78 26.99
C ALA A 276 -6.27 18.30 27.98
N HIS A 277 -6.67 17.40 28.90
CA HIS A 277 -5.75 16.75 29.84
C HIS A 277 -4.64 15.99 29.09
N SER A 278 -3.39 16.25 29.46
CA SER A 278 -2.22 15.53 28.92
C SER A 278 -2.30 14.06 29.31
N VAL A 279 -2.04 13.14 28.38
CA VAL A 279 -1.79 11.74 28.75
C VAL A 279 -0.55 11.73 29.66
N PRO A 280 -0.65 11.21 30.90
CA PRO A 280 0.49 11.10 31.79
C PRO A 280 1.59 10.22 31.19
N GLN A 281 2.85 10.55 31.46
CA GLN A 281 3.99 9.79 30.95
C GLN A 281 3.94 8.31 31.37
N SER A 282 3.44 8.02 32.58
CA SER A 282 3.23 6.65 33.07
C SER A 282 2.25 5.85 32.21
N GLU A 283 1.18 6.47 31.72
CA GLU A 283 0.21 5.83 30.84
C GLU A 283 0.80 5.56 29.45
N ILE A 284 1.56 6.52 28.90
CA ILE A 284 2.31 6.30 27.65
C ILE A 284 3.24 5.09 27.82
N ASN A 285 4.00 5.04 28.91
CA ASN A 285 4.93 3.94 29.17
C ASN A 285 4.19 2.59 29.26
N ALA A 286 3.06 2.54 29.99
CA ALA A 286 2.24 1.34 30.09
C ALA A 286 1.72 0.86 28.73
N LEU A 287 1.29 1.79 27.86
CA LEU A 287 0.88 1.48 26.50
C LEU A 287 2.03 0.94 25.64
N LEU A 288 3.21 1.57 25.70
CA LEU A 288 4.40 1.09 24.98
C LEU A 288 4.77 -0.34 25.43
N ILE A 289 4.76 -0.59 26.74
CA ILE A 289 5.05 -1.90 27.35
C ILE A 289 4.05 -2.95 26.89
N ALA A 290 2.76 -2.65 26.99
CA ALA A 290 1.69 -3.59 26.62
C ALA A 290 1.78 -3.98 25.14
N ARG A 291 1.97 -3.00 24.25
CA ARG A 291 2.09 -3.23 22.81
C ARG A 291 3.35 -4.03 22.46
N ALA A 292 4.49 -3.73 23.09
CA ALA A 292 5.71 -4.49 22.90
C ALA A 292 5.58 -5.94 23.43
N LYS A 293 4.97 -6.15 24.59
CA LYS A 293 4.69 -7.50 25.13
C LYS A 293 3.76 -8.32 24.24
N ALA A 294 2.90 -7.65 23.47
CA ALA A 294 2.07 -8.29 22.44
C ALA A 294 2.85 -8.63 21.14
N GLY A 295 4.18 -8.48 21.11
CA GLY A 295 5.03 -8.83 19.96
C GLY A 295 5.14 -7.74 18.89
N GLN A 296 4.56 -6.55 19.13
CA GLN A 296 4.49 -5.47 18.15
C GLN A 296 5.80 -4.67 18.07
N THR A 297 6.08 -4.14 16.88
CA THR A 297 7.09 -3.10 16.68
C THR A 297 6.46 -1.75 16.97
N VAL A 298 6.82 -1.15 18.08
CA VAL A 298 6.25 0.08 18.59
C VAL A 298 7.20 1.23 18.28
N VAL A 299 6.74 2.26 17.58
CA VAL A 299 7.52 3.50 17.40
C VAL A 299 7.00 4.55 18.37
N ARG A 300 7.90 5.16 19.14
CA ARG A 300 7.67 6.41 19.85
C ARG A 300 8.34 7.54 19.08
N LEU A 301 7.54 8.27 18.31
CA LEU A 301 8.01 9.32 17.42
C LEU A 301 7.97 10.69 18.12
N LYS A 302 9.10 11.38 18.13
CA LYS A 302 9.29 12.63 18.88
C LYS A 302 9.85 13.72 17.97
N GLY A 303 9.34 14.94 18.10
CA GLY A 303 9.87 16.10 17.36
C GLY A 303 11.35 16.35 17.69
N GLY A 304 12.13 16.71 16.68
CA GLY A 304 13.57 16.95 16.79
C GLY A 304 14.35 15.66 17.05
N ASP A 305 15.20 15.70 18.07
CA ASP A 305 15.94 14.57 18.59
C ASP A 305 15.32 14.04 19.90
N PRO A 306 15.20 12.72 20.11
CA PRO A 306 14.59 12.19 21.33
C PRO A 306 15.26 12.62 22.63
N PHE A 307 16.58 12.88 22.63
CA PHE A 307 17.38 13.15 23.83
C PHE A 307 17.75 14.62 24.01
N ILE A 308 17.44 15.50 23.06
CA ILE A 308 17.61 16.96 23.23
C ILE A 308 16.26 17.59 23.58
N PHE A 309 16.02 17.86 24.86
CA PHE A 309 14.76 18.40 25.42
C PHE A 309 13.49 17.62 25.09
N GLY A 310 13.60 16.47 24.42
CA GLY A 310 12.48 15.63 24.07
C GLY A 310 11.91 14.85 25.25
N ARG A 311 12.59 14.79 26.39
CA ARG A 311 12.26 13.88 27.51
C ARG A 311 12.27 12.40 27.08
N GLY A 312 13.00 12.04 26.03
CA GLY A 312 13.05 10.68 25.50
C GLY A 312 13.71 9.66 26.44
N GLY A 313 14.44 10.12 27.46
CA GLY A 313 14.93 9.27 28.54
C GLY A 313 13.82 8.79 29.47
N GLU A 314 12.72 9.54 29.58
CA GLU A 314 11.62 9.19 30.46
C GLU A 314 10.87 7.98 29.90
N GLY A 315 10.71 6.96 30.74
CA GLY A 315 10.10 5.69 30.34
C GLY A 315 11.05 4.64 29.77
N LEU A 316 12.30 4.98 29.43
CA LEU A 316 13.31 3.98 29.06
C LEU A 316 13.58 3.01 30.21
N GLU A 317 13.62 3.52 31.44
CA GLU A 317 13.80 2.70 32.65
C GLU A 317 12.65 1.72 32.83
N ALA A 318 11.40 2.17 32.63
CA ALA A 318 10.22 1.31 32.70
C ALA A 318 10.24 0.22 31.63
N LEU A 319 10.65 0.54 30.40
CA LEU A 319 10.80 -0.43 29.32
C LEU A 319 11.91 -1.45 29.59
N ARG A 320 13.05 -0.98 30.11
CA ARG A 320 14.19 -1.84 30.48
C ARG A 320 13.86 -2.78 31.64
N ALA A 321 13.13 -2.29 32.64
CA ALA A 321 12.67 -3.10 33.77
C ALA A 321 11.81 -4.28 33.33
N GLU A 322 11.09 -4.13 32.21
CA GLU A 322 10.25 -5.16 31.60
C GLU A 322 10.98 -6.02 30.55
N GLY A 323 12.31 -5.86 30.43
CA GLY A 323 13.13 -6.62 29.48
C GLY A 323 12.82 -6.34 28.01
N ILE A 324 12.16 -5.23 27.69
CA ILE A 324 11.78 -4.91 26.30
C ILE A 324 13.02 -4.43 25.53
N ALA A 325 13.20 -4.94 24.32
CA ALA A 325 14.23 -4.45 23.42
C ALA A 325 13.94 -3.01 22.98
N ILE A 326 14.91 -2.11 23.19
CA ILE A 326 14.78 -0.69 22.85
C ILE A 326 15.89 -0.28 21.89
N GLU A 327 15.53 0.48 20.88
CA GLU A 327 16.47 1.12 19.97
C GLU A 327 16.18 2.61 19.88
N ILE A 328 17.23 3.43 19.98
CA ILE A 328 17.12 4.89 19.85
C ILE A 328 17.65 5.28 18.47
N ILE A 329 16.83 6.03 17.73
CA ILE A 329 17.14 6.55 16.41
C ILE A 329 17.18 8.07 16.52
N PRO A 330 18.37 8.69 16.43
CA PRO A 330 18.50 10.14 16.59
C PRO A 330 17.82 10.88 15.44
N GLY A 331 17.50 12.14 15.70
CA GLY A 331 16.91 13.05 14.71
C GLY A 331 17.67 14.37 14.62
N VAL A 332 17.41 15.13 13.58
CA VAL A 332 17.95 16.49 13.47
C VAL A 332 17.23 17.38 14.49
N THR A 333 17.95 17.88 15.50
CA THR A 333 17.36 18.77 16.51
C THR A 333 17.07 20.16 15.95
N ALA A 334 16.03 20.82 16.50
CA ALA A 334 15.56 22.12 16.04
C ALA A 334 16.65 23.20 16.04
N GLY A 335 17.55 23.21 17.03
CA GLY A 335 18.62 24.22 17.09
C GLY A 335 19.61 24.13 15.93
N ILE A 336 19.96 22.91 15.50
CA ILE A 336 20.86 22.70 14.35
C ILE A 336 20.12 23.00 13.04
N ALA A 337 18.87 22.54 12.93
CA ALA A 337 18.07 22.78 11.73
C ALA A 337 17.80 24.27 11.50
N ALA A 338 17.44 25.02 12.55
CA ALA A 338 17.18 26.45 12.46
C ALA A 338 18.43 27.23 12.05
N ALA A 339 19.59 26.87 12.60
CA ALA A 339 20.87 27.46 12.21
C ALA A 339 21.15 27.27 10.70
N ALA A 340 20.98 26.05 10.20
CA ALA A 340 21.18 25.75 8.78
C ALA A 340 20.17 26.47 7.87
N SER A 341 18.88 26.50 8.24
CA SER A 341 17.84 27.16 7.45
C SER A 341 17.99 28.68 7.40
N LEU A 342 18.54 29.27 8.46
CA LEU A 342 18.88 30.69 8.53
C LEU A 342 20.26 31.01 7.94
N GLN A 343 21.03 29.99 7.52
CA GLN A 343 22.41 30.12 7.06
C GLN A 343 23.34 30.77 8.12
N ILE A 344 23.03 30.56 9.40
CA ILE A 344 23.82 31.06 10.53
C ILE A 344 24.54 29.87 11.16
N PRO A 345 25.86 29.71 10.97
CA PRO A 345 26.57 28.61 11.60
C PRO A 345 26.58 28.77 13.13
N LEU A 346 26.34 27.67 13.86
CA LEU A 346 26.38 27.69 15.33
C LEU A 346 27.81 27.93 15.87
N THR A 347 28.83 27.58 15.09
CA THR A 347 30.23 27.83 15.40
C THR A 347 30.91 28.56 14.25
N HIS A 348 31.72 29.55 14.59
CA HIS A 348 32.62 30.21 13.65
C HIS A 348 33.94 30.46 14.37
N ARG A 349 35.07 30.20 13.70
CA ARG A 349 36.40 30.17 14.33
C ARG A 349 36.71 31.43 15.15
N ASP A 350 36.29 32.59 14.65
CA ASP A 350 36.58 33.88 15.28
C ASP A 350 35.47 34.39 16.22
N VAL A 351 34.35 33.65 16.35
CA VAL A 351 33.15 34.11 17.07
C VAL A 351 32.77 33.18 18.21
N SER A 352 32.74 31.87 17.99
CA SER A 352 32.28 30.91 19.00
C SER A 352 32.99 29.55 18.88
N HIS A 353 33.49 29.07 20.02
CA HIS A 353 34.11 27.75 20.17
C HIS A 353 33.19 26.74 20.89
N SER A 354 32.05 27.19 21.40
CA SER A 354 31.09 26.37 22.13
C SER A 354 29.67 26.62 21.62
N VAL A 355 28.83 25.58 21.75
CA VAL A 355 27.39 25.62 21.50
C VAL A 355 26.69 25.10 22.74
N THR A 356 25.70 25.83 23.23
CA THR A 356 24.91 25.45 24.39
C THR A 356 23.44 25.38 24.02
N PHE A 357 22.83 24.22 24.21
CA PHE A 357 21.38 24.04 24.10
C PHE A 357 20.77 24.31 25.48
N VAL A 358 19.78 25.21 25.55
CA VAL A 358 19.12 25.61 26.81
C VAL A 358 17.60 25.55 26.65
N SER A 359 16.88 25.07 27.67
CA SER A 359 15.41 25.15 27.72
C SER A 359 14.99 26.51 28.26
N GLY A 360 14.03 27.18 27.58
CA GLY A 360 13.46 28.44 28.03
C GLY A 360 12.30 28.30 29.04
N HIS A 361 11.94 27.07 29.39
CA HIS A 361 10.93 26.76 30.41
C HIS A 361 11.57 25.99 31.56
N GLU A 362 11.37 26.48 32.80
CA GLU A 362 11.47 25.70 34.04
C GLU A 362 10.24 24.77 34.19
#